data_AF-T0LUA7-F1
#
_entry.id   AF-T0LUA7-F1
#
_cell.length_a   1.000
_cell.length_b   1.000
_cell.length_c   1.000
_cell.angle_alpha   90.00
_cell.angle_beta   90.00
_cell.angle_gamma   90.00
#
_symmetry.space_group_name_H-M   'P 1'
#
loop_
_entity.id
_entity.type
_entity.pdbx_description
1 polymer ?
#
loop_
_entity_poly.entity_id
_entity_poly.type
_entity_poly.pdbx_seq_one_letter_code
_entity_poly.pdbx_strand_id
1 'polypeptide(L)'
;MIVVQAETSKLIEKLESAGAFYIMARNHTDCTEIDFQTREEINMANLSLENLSFFVFTQLISDENNKPAYNEKSTQTAIFIANWLIGKERYWETHELLEDIWHISHSNFREYFHGLTLLAVAGVQWQTNREDIARSTYHRALTRLRSSGINMEFVESLPQTYIYPLKVRIPEDMHMAE
;
A
#
# COMPACT_ATOMS: atom_id res chain seq x y z
N MET A 1 5.20 4.94 11.43
CA MET A 1 5.83 3.81 10.75
C MET A 1 7.06 3.32 11.53
N ILE A 2 6.87 2.35 12.41
CA ILE A 2 7.97 1.71 13.18
C ILE A 2 8.38 0.43 12.47
N VAL A 3 9.67 0.21 12.21
CA VAL A 3 10.17 -1.03 11.62
C VAL A 3 10.86 -1.88 12.68
N VAL A 4 10.38 -3.11 12.89
CA VAL A 4 10.67 -3.91 14.08
C VAL A 4 11.11 -5.33 13.68
N GLN A 5 12.16 -5.84 14.32
CA GLN A 5 12.56 -7.27 14.28
C GLN A 5 12.31 -8.00 15.61
N ALA A 6 11.64 -7.34 16.57
CA ALA A 6 11.23 -7.89 17.86
C ALA A 6 9.94 -8.74 17.76
N GLU A 7 9.59 -9.45 18.83
CA GLU A 7 8.25 -10.02 19.00
C GLU A 7 7.19 -8.90 18.95
N THR A 8 6.54 -8.74 17.78
CA THR A 8 5.59 -7.68 17.47
C THR A 8 4.52 -7.50 18.55
N SER A 9 4.02 -8.59 19.14
CA SER A 9 3.01 -8.57 20.21
C SER A 9 3.47 -7.78 21.44
N LYS A 10 4.70 -7.97 21.91
CA LYS A 10 5.23 -7.24 23.08
C LYS A 10 5.36 -5.75 22.81
N LEU A 11 5.67 -5.37 21.58
CA LEU A 11 5.75 -3.97 21.20
C LEU A 11 4.35 -3.34 21.12
N ILE A 12 3.38 -4.03 20.54
CA ILE A 12 1.99 -3.59 20.50
C ILE A 12 1.49 -3.33 21.93
N GLU A 13 1.68 -4.27 22.86
CA GLU A 13 1.26 -4.10 24.28
C GLU A 13 1.89 -2.87 24.94
N LYS A 14 3.17 -2.60 24.66
CA LYS A 14 3.87 -1.41 25.17
C LYS A 14 3.34 -0.11 24.56
N LEU A 15 3.04 -0.11 23.25
CA LEU A 15 2.44 1.04 22.57
C LEU A 15 1.04 1.32 23.13
N GLU A 16 0.20 0.30 23.31
CA GLU A 16 -1.12 0.44 23.93
C GLU A 16 -1.01 1.00 25.35
N SER A 17 -0.09 0.46 26.16
CA SER A 17 0.17 0.96 27.53
C SER A 17 0.66 2.41 27.55
N ALA A 18 1.28 2.88 26.47
CA ALA A 18 1.73 4.26 26.30
C ALA A 18 0.67 5.18 25.68
N GLY A 19 -0.57 4.68 25.47
CA GLY A 19 -1.69 5.48 24.95
C GLY A 19 -1.87 5.42 23.43
N ALA A 20 -1.15 4.55 22.72
CA ALA A 20 -1.40 4.30 21.31
C ALA A 20 -2.74 3.59 21.10
N PHE A 21 -3.43 3.91 20.01
CA PHE A 21 -4.67 3.27 19.58
C PHE A 21 -4.69 3.16 18.04
N TYR A 22 -5.63 2.40 17.47
CA TYR A 22 -5.64 2.04 16.04
C TYR A 22 -4.27 1.50 15.56
N ILE A 23 -3.75 0.50 16.27
CA ILE A 23 -2.45 -0.10 15.95
C ILE A 23 -2.62 -1.11 14.81
N MET A 24 -1.88 -0.91 13.73
CA MET A 24 -1.82 -1.81 12.58
C MET A 24 -0.38 -2.29 12.39
N ALA A 25 -0.18 -3.60 12.50
CA ALA A 25 1.07 -4.24 12.14
C ALA A 25 0.98 -4.80 10.71
N ARG A 26 1.97 -4.48 9.88
CA ARG A 26 2.15 -4.97 8.52
C ARG A 26 3.47 -5.71 8.43
N ASN A 27 3.43 -6.98 8.05
CA ASN A 27 4.61 -7.83 7.93
C ASN A 27 5.21 -7.71 6.53
N HIS A 28 6.36 -7.05 6.42
CA HIS A 28 7.20 -7.03 5.23
C HIS A 28 8.12 -8.26 5.23
N THR A 29 8.80 -8.52 4.12
CA THR A 29 9.75 -9.65 4.00
C THR A 29 10.85 -9.59 5.07
N ASP A 30 11.40 -8.40 5.33
CA ASP A 30 12.60 -8.24 6.18
C ASP A 30 12.31 -7.60 7.55
N CYS A 31 11.05 -7.20 7.78
CA CYS A 31 10.66 -6.47 8.98
C CYS A 31 9.14 -6.43 9.22
N THR A 32 8.72 -6.04 10.42
CA THR A 32 7.33 -5.65 10.68
C THR A 32 7.23 -4.14 10.81
N GLU A 33 6.33 -3.55 10.04
CA GLU A 33 5.94 -2.15 10.13
C GLU A 33 4.76 -1.98 11.09
N ILE A 34 4.81 -0.99 11.97
CA ILE A 34 3.72 -0.65 12.89
C ILE A 34 3.30 0.80 12.68
N ASP A 35 2.01 0.98 12.37
CA ASP A 35 1.32 2.25 12.44
C ASP A 35 0.39 2.29 13.63
N PHE A 36 0.23 3.47 14.20
CA PHE A 36 -0.67 3.72 15.31
C PHE A 36 -1.02 5.19 15.37
N GLN A 37 -2.11 5.50 16.04
CA GLN A 37 -2.49 6.85 16.42
C GLN A 37 -2.23 7.04 17.91
N THR A 38 -2.01 8.30 18.31
CA THR A 38 -1.90 8.67 19.72
C THR A 38 -2.54 10.04 19.91
N ARG A 39 -3.07 10.31 21.11
CA ARG A 39 -3.63 11.63 21.47
C ARG A 39 -2.56 12.55 22.04
N GLU A 40 -1.53 11.96 22.62
CA GLU A 40 -0.41 12.64 23.28
C GLU A 40 0.90 12.11 22.72
N GLU A 41 1.98 12.88 22.86
CA GLU A 41 3.29 12.43 22.41
C GLU A 41 3.74 11.19 23.20
N ILE A 42 4.05 10.10 22.50
CA ILE A 42 4.59 8.89 23.14
C ILE A 42 6.09 9.08 23.34
N ASN A 43 6.53 9.01 24.60
CA ASN A 43 7.95 8.99 24.91
C ASN A 43 8.56 7.64 24.50
N MET A 44 9.16 7.62 23.32
CA MET A 44 9.77 6.43 22.72
C MET A 44 10.92 5.86 23.56
N ALA A 45 11.61 6.66 24.37
CA ALA A 45 12.70 6.18 25.24
C ALA A 45 12.18 5.19 26.30
N ASN A 46 10.92 5.32 26.70
CA ASN A 46 10.29 4.45 27.70
C ASN A 46 9.82 3.11 27.13
N LEU A 47 9.79 2.94 25.80
CA LEU A 47 9.34 1.70 25.19
C LEU A 47 10.38 0.57 25.24
N SER A 48 11.62 0.83 25.71
CA SER A 48 12.73 -0.14 25.84
C SER A 48 12.75 -1.18 24.70
N LEU A 49 13.26 -0.76 23.55
CA LEU A 49 13.14 -1.49 22.30
C LEU A 49 14.50 -2.07 21.91
N GLU A 50 14.91 -3.13 22.59
CA GLU A 50 16.21 -3.79 22.39
C GLU A 50 16.44 -4.30 20.95
N ASN A 51 15.39 -4.38 20.11
CA ASN A 51 15.43 -4.86 18.72
C ASN A 51 14.74 -3.91 17.71
N LEU A 52 14.74 -2.59 17.97
CA LEU A 52 14.30 -1.61 16.97
C LEU A 52 15.45 -1.28 16.03
N SER A 53 15.29 -1.53 14.73
CA SER A 53 16.33 -1.22 13.75
C SER A 53 16.22 0.24 13.25
N PHE A 54 15.01 0.77 13.09
CA PHE A 54 14.80 2.13 12.59
C PHE A 54 13.37 2.64 12.86
N PHE A 55 13.20 3.96 12.95
CA PHE A 55 11.91 4.64 13.15
C PHE A 55 11.68 5.70 12.07
N VAL A 56 10.59 5.60 11.28
CA VAL A 56 10.13 6.66 10.38
C VAL A 56 8.87 7.30 11.00
N PHE A 57 8.92 8.60 11.31
CA PHE A 57 7.71 9.38 11.53
C PHE A 57 7.22 9.93 10.19
N THR A 58 5.97 9.65 9.83
CA THR A 58 5.32 10.30 8.69
C THR A 58 4.04 10.93 9.20
N GLN A 59 4.02 12.26 9.25
CA GLN A 59 2.80 13.01 9.51
C GLN A 59 2.05 13.12 8.20
N LEU A 60 0.91 12.44 8.08
CA LEU A 60 -0.02 12.66 7.00
C LEU A 60 -0.80 13.94 7.31
N ILE A 61 -0.45 15.05 6.66
CA ILE A 61 -1.32 16.22 6.57
C ILE A 61 -2.24 15.94 5.37
N SER A 62 -3.40 15.34 5.62
CA SER A 62 -4.44 15.24 4.61
C SER A 62 -5.12 16.61 4.49
N ASP A 63 -4.66 17.45 3.55
CA ASP A 63 -5.49 18.56 3.09
C ASP A 63 -6.49 18.01 2.07
N GLU A 64 -7.65 17.59 2.58
CA GLU A 64 -8.78 17.11 1.78
C GLU A 64 -9.26 18.11 0.71
N ASN A 65 -8.88 19.39 0.84
CA ASN A 65 -9.21 20.44 -0.13
C ASN A 65 -8.16 20.59 -1.24
N ASN A 66 -7.04 19.88 -1.17
CA ASN A 66 -5.93 20.00 -2.13
C ASN A 66 -5.60 18.66 -2.79
N LYS A 67 -6.63 17.92 -3.24
CA LYS A 67 -6.43 16.74 -4.07
C LYS A 67 -5.78 17.16 -5.39
N PRO A 68 -4.61 16.60 -5.76
CA PRO A 68 -3.93 16.99 -6.98
C PRO A 68 -4.82 16.68 -8.19
N ALA A 69 -5.00 17.65 -9.07
CA ALA A 69 -5.59 17.40 -10.38
C ALA A 69 -4.65 16.49 -11.18
N TYR A 70 -5.08 15.26 -11.47
CA TYR A 70 -4.27 14.38 -12.30
C TYR A 70 -4.45 14.69 -13.79
N ASN A 71 -3.32 14.88 -14.47
CA ASN A 71 -3.16 14.93 -15.91
C ASN A 71 -2.20 13.79 -16.31
N GLU A 72 -1.89 13.64 -17.61
CA GLU A 72 -1.00 12.57 -18.08
C GLU A 72 0.36 12.57 -17.35
N LYS A 73 0.97 13.74 -17.16
CA LYS A 73 2.28 13.89 -16.50
C LYS A 73 2.23 13.53 -15.01
N SER A 74 1.18 13.92 -14.28
CA SER A 74 1.03 13.53 -12.88
C SER A 74 0.60 12.06 -12.72
N THR A 75 -0.09 11.49 -13.71
CA THR A 75 -0.40 10.04 -13.74
C THR A 75 0.86 9.21 -13.93
N GLN A 76 1.73 9.58 -14.87
CA GLN A 76 3.05 8.94 -15.05
C GLN A 76 3.91 9.05 -13.79
N THR A 77 3.91 10.23 -13.17
CA THR A 77 4.61 10.45 -11.89
C THR A 77 4.07 9.54 -10.80
N ALA A 78 2.75 9.38 -10.71
CA ALA A 78 2.15 8.51 -9.71
C ALA A 78 2.42 7.02 -9.98
N ILE A 79 2.46 6.59 -11.23
CA ILE A 79 2.85 5.22 -11.59
C ILE A 79 4.31 4.96 -11.21
N PHE A 80 5.20 5.92 -11.48
CA PHE A 80 6.59 5.85 -11.05
C PHE A 80 6.70 5.71 -9.52
N ILE A 81 5.97 6.53 -8.76
CA ILE A 81 5.92 6.46 -7.29
C ILE A 81 5.34 5.11 -6.83
N ALA A 82 4.26 4.63 -7.45
CA ALA A 82 3.63 3.36 -7.14
C ALA A 82 4.61 2.19 -7.34
N ASN A 83 5.36 2.17 -8.45
CA ASN A 83 6.41 1.18 -8.69
C ASN A 83 7.49 1.21 -7.60
N TRP A 84 7.93 2.40 -7.19
CA TRP A 84 8.90 2.56 -6.12
C TRP A 84 8.35 2.05 -4.78
N LEU A 85 7.09 2.36 -4.43
CA LEU A 85 6.42 1.91 -3.21
C LEU A 85 6.22 0.38 -3.19
N ILE A 86 5.75 -0.20 -4.30
CA ILE A 86 5.60 -1.66 -4.46
C ILE A 86 6.94 -2.37 -4.24
N GLY A 87 8.04 -1.83 -4.81
CA GLY A 87 9.39 -2.36 -4.62
C GLY A 87 9.91 -2.27 -3.17
N LYS A 88 9.23 -1.51 -2.31
CA LYS A 88 9.49 -1.41 -0.87
C LYS A 88 8.41 -2.10 -0.02
N GLU A 89 7.50 -2.84 -0.65
CA GLU A 89 6.36 -3.49 0.01
C GLU A 89 5.45 -2.48 0.75
N ARG A 90 5.43 -1.22 0.30
CA ARG A 90 4.58 -0.14 0.84
C ARG A 90 3.22 -0.15 0.18
N TYR A 91 2.49 -1.22 0.40
CA TYR A 91 1.22 -1.48 -0.28
C TYR A 91 0.08 -0.58 0.20
N TRP A 92 0.13 -0.08 1.45
CA TRP A 92 -0.84 0.87 1.97
C TRP A 92 -0.82 2.17 1.15
N GLU A 93 0.34 2.81 1.09
CA GLU A 93 0.55 4.06 0.38
C GLU A 93 0.35 3.89 -1.13
N THR A 94 0.69 2.71 -1.66
CA THR A 94 0.41 2.38 -3.06
C THR A 94 -1.09 2.39 -3.34
N HIS A 95 -1.92 1.77 -2.48
CA HIS A 95 -3.36 1.76 -2.75
C HIS A 95 -3.98 3.14 -2.57
N GLU A 96 -3.57 3.94 -1.57
CA GLU A 96 -4.06 5.32 -1.40
C GLU A 96 -3.76 6.17 -2.65
N LEU A 97 -2.51 6.12 -3.12
CA LEU A 97 -2.09 6.85 -4.31
C LEU A 97 -2.91 6.46 -5.56
N LEU A 98 -3.09 5.14 -5.80
CA LEU A 98 -3.83 4.65 -6.96
C LEU A 98 -5.35 4.86 -6.82
N GLU A 99 -5.87 4.84 -5.60
CA GLU A 99 -7.28 5.11 -5.31
C GLU A 99 -7.65 6.56 -5.67
N ASP A 100 -6.78 7.52 -5.37
CA ASP A 100 -6.97 8.92 -5.78
C ASP A 100 -7.09 9.07 -7.30
N ILE A 101 -6.26 8.34 -8.07
CA ILE A 101 -6.34 8.32 -9.55
C ILE A 101 -7.62 7.63 -10.01
N TRP A 102 -8.00 6.53 -9.35
CA TRP A 102 -9.22 5.80 -9.67
C TRP A 102 -10.48 6.64 -9.52
N HIS A 103 -10.60 7.43 -8.44
CA HIS A 103 -11.79 8.26 -8.15
C HIS A 103 -12.10 9.30 -9.23
N ILE A 104 -11.07 9.75 -9.96
CA ILE A 104 -11.19 10.75 -11.04
C ILE A 104 -11.06 10.13 -12.44
N SER A 105 -10.75 8.84 -12.54
CA SER A 105 -10.66 8.12 -13.80
C SER A 105 -12.03 7.74 -14.33
N HIS A 106 -12.12 7.58 -15.65
CA HIS A 106 -13.37 7.24 -16.34
C HIS A 106 -13.21 5.98 -17.19
N SER A 107 -14.32 5.33 -17.50
CA SER A 107 -14.38 4.21 -18.46
C SER A 107 -13.34 3.11 -18.16
N ASN A 108 -12.61 2.65 -19.19
CA ASN A 108 -11.63 1.56 -19.05
C ASN A 108 -10.47 1.93 -18.12
N PHE A 109 -10.03 3.20 -18.07
CA PHE A 109 -9.00 3.64 -17.12
C PHE A 109 -9.46 3.49 -15.69
N ARG A 110 -10.73 3.77 -15.40
CA ARG A 110 -11.30 3.55 -14.08
C ARG A 110 -11.21 2.08 -13.66
N GLU A 111 -11.57 1.17 -14.55
CA GLU A 111 -11.46 -0.28 -14.26
C GLU A 111 -9.99 -0.73 -14.11
N TYR A 112 -9.09 -0.17 -14.91
CA TYR A 112 -7.66 -0.46 -14.82
C TYR A 112 -7.07 0.00 -13.49
N PHE A 113 -7.25 1.27 -13.11
CA PHE A 113 -6.76 1.80 -11.84
C PHE A 113 -7.40 1.12 -10.64
N HIS A 114 -8.69 0.78 -10.71
CA HIS A 114 -9.32 -0.03 -9.66
C HIS A 114 -8.65 -1.40 -9.53
N GLY A 115 -8.32 -2.03 -10.66
CA GLY A 115 -7.54 -3.27 -10.69
C GLY A 115 -6.18 -3.13 -10.01
N LEU A 116 -5.43 -2.07 -10.34
CA LEU A 116 -4.14 -1.78 -9.71
C LEU A 116 -4.27 -1.48 -8.20
N THR A 117 -5.27 -0.71 -7.77
CA THR A 117 -5.58 -0.48 -6.36
C THR A 117 -5.82 -1.80 -5.65
N LEU A 118 -6.60 -2.70 -6.24
CA LEU A 118 -6.87 -4.03 -5.67
C LEU A 118 -5.60 -4.91 -5.59
N LEU A 119 -4.63 -4.77 -6.51
CA LEU A 119 -3.33 -5.45 -6.39
C LEU A 119 -2.60 -5.00 -5.11
N ALA A 120 -2.58 -3.69 -4.84
CA ALA A 120 -1.98 -3.14 -3.64
C ALA A 120 -2.76 -3.55 -2.37
N VAL A 121 -4.10 -3.51 -2.39
CA VAL A 121 -4.92 -3.98 -1.27
C VAL A 121 -4.67 -5.46 -0.96
N ALA A 122 -4.47 -6.31 -1.96
CA ALA A 122 -4.08 -7.72 -1.73
C ALA A 122 -2.75 -7.82 -0.95
N GLY A 123 -1.78 -6.94 -1.24
CA GLY A 123 -0.57 -6.74 -0.44
C GLY A 123 -0.85 -6.43 1.02
N VAL A 124 -1.67 -5.42 1.29
CA VAL A 124 -2.04 -5.04 2.67
C VAL A 124 -2.71 -6.20 3.43
N GLN A 125 -3.61 -6.93 2.77
CA GLN A 125 -4.27 -8.09 3.40
C GLN A 125 -3.26 -9.19 3.74
N TRP A 126 -2.29 -9.44 2.85
CA TRP A 126 -1.23 -10.40 3.15
C TRP A 126 -0.38 -9.95 4.34
N GLN A 127 0.06 -8.70 4.35
CA GLN A 127 0.87 -8.12 5.43
C GLN A 127 0.17 -8.14 6.79
N THR A 128 -1.16 -8.18 6.81
CA THR A 128 -2.00 -8.23 8.02
C THR A 128 -2.48 -9.65 8.36
N ASN A 129 -1.81 -10.68 7.83
CA ASN A 129 -2.07 -12.11 8.05
C ASN A 129 -3.47 -12.58 7.60
N ARG A 130 -4.03 -11.93 6.56
CA ARG A 130 -5.34 -12.27 5.96
C ARG A 130 -5.14 -12.84 4.55
N GLU A 131 -4.42 -13.95 4.46
CA GLU A 131 -3.97 -14.53 3.18
C GLU A 131 -5.11 -14.96 2.25
N ASP A 132 -6.21 -15.48 2.79
CA ASP A 132 -7.40 -15.87 2.04
C ASP A 132 -8.10 -14.65 1.41
N ILE A 133 -8.20 -13.56 2.17
CA ILE A 133 -8.71 -12.27 1.69
C ILE A 133 -7.74 -11.67 0.66
N ALA A 134 -6.42 -11.79 0.86
CA ALA A 134 -5.42 -11.35 -0.10
C ALA A 134 -5.59 -12.06 -1.46
N ARG A 135 -5.69 -13.40 -1.45
CA ARG A 135 -5.85 -14.22 -2.68
C ARG A 135 -7.15 -13.89 -3.40
N SER A 136 -8.26 -13.76 -2.68
CA SER A 136 -9.56 -13.41 -3.29
C SER A 136 -9.58 -11.99 -3.85
N THR A 137 -8.95 -11.03 -3.15
CA THR A 137 -8.78 -9.64 -3.61
C THR A 137 -7.92 -9.59 -4.87
N TYR A 138 -6.83 -10.35 -4.91
CA TYR A 138 -5.97 -10.45 -6.08
C TYR A 138 -6.70 -11.01 -7.31
N HIS A 139 -7.52 -12.05 -7.13
CA HIS A 139 -8.31 -12.60 -8.24
C HIS A 139 -9.31 -11.57 -8.80
N ARG A 140 -9.91 -10.76 -7.92
CA ARG A 140 -10.76 -9.63 -8.34
C ARG A 140 -9.95 -8.57 -9.09
N ALA A 141 -8.73 -8.28 -8.64
CA ALA A 141 -7.82 -7.37 -9.33
C ALA A 141 -7.54 -7.82 -10.77
N LEU A 142 -7.16 -9.09 -10.97
CA LEU A 142 -6.91 -9.65 -12.30
C LEU A 142 -8.15 -9.57 -13.21
N THR A 143 -9.34 -9.84 -12.66
CA THR A 143 -10.60 -9.75 -13.40
C THR A 143 -10.85 -8.32 -13.90
N ARG A 144 -10.62 -7.31 -13.05
CA ARG A 144 -10.78 -5.88 -13.38
C ARG A 144 -9.76 -5.43 -14.43
N LEU A 145 -8.50 -5.79 -14.24
CA LEU A 145 -7.42 -5.49 -15.19
C LEU A 145 -7.71 -6.08 -16.58
N ARG A 146 -8.08 -7.36 -16.67
CA ARG A 146 -8.46 -7.98 -17.94
C ARG A 146 -9.67 -7.31 -18.59
N SER A 147 -10.67 -6.94 -17.79
CA SER A 147 -11.89 -6.28 -18.29
C SER A 147 -11.63 -4.87 -18.83
N SER A 148 -10.58 -4.19 -18.35
CA SER A 148 -10.20 -2.86 -18.85
C SER A 148 -9.65 -2.87 -20.28
N GLY A 149 -9.05 -3.99 -20.71
CA GLY A 149 -8.36 -4.09 -22.00
C GLY A 149 -7.08 -3.24 -22.12
N ILE A 150 -6.60 -2.62 -21.04
CA ILE A 150 -5.42 -1.75 -21.02
C ILE A 150 -4.19 -2.58 -20.60
N ASN A 151 -3.06 -2.36 -21.28
CA ASN A 151 -1.77 -2.99 -20.97
C ASN A 151 -1.85 -4.52 -20.82
N MET A 152 -2.56 -5.18 -21.74
CA MET A 152 -2.82 -6.63 -21.65
C MET A 152 -1.55 -7.48 -21.59
N GLU A 153 -0.44 -7.04 -22.19
CA GLU A 153 0.86 -7.72 -22.05
C GLU A 153 1.32 -7.75 -20.58
N PHE A 154 1.22 -6.62 -19.87
CA PHE A 154 1.48 -6.55 -18.44
C PHE A 154 0.50 -7.42 -17.66
N VAL A 155 -0.80 -7.34 -17.95
CA VAL A 155 -1.84 -8.11 -17.24
C VAL A 155 -1.59 -9.62 -17.36
N GLU A 156 -1.23 -10.11 -18.54
CA GLU A 156 -0.93 -11.53 -18.75
C GLU A 156 0.44 -11.95 -18.20
N SER A 157 1.36 -11.00 -17.96
CA SER A 157 2.61 -11.26 -17.24
C SER A 157 2.41 -11.48 -15.73
N LEU A 158 1.25 -11.09 -15.18
CA LEU A 158 0.98 -11.23 -13.75
C LEU A 158 0.84 -12.71 -13.36
N PRO A 159 1.31 -13.09 -12.16
CA PRO A 159 1.05 -14.42 -11.60
C PRO A 159 -0.44 -14.77 -11.59
N GLN A 160 -0.81 -16.02 -11.89
CA GLN A 160 -2.24 -16.42 -11.84
C GLN A 160 -2.76 -16.59 -10.41
N THR A 161 -1.85 -16.72 -9.44
CA THR A 161 -2.15 -16.77 -8.01
C THR A 161 -1.32 -15.73 -7.29
N TYR A 162 -1.84 -15.17 -6.20
CA TYR A 162 -1.11 -14.19 -5.40
C TYR A 162 0.21 -14.78 -4.86
N ILE A 163 1.30 -14.04 -5.05
CA ILE A 163 2.64 -14.34 -4.53
C ILE A 163 3.12 -13.09 -3.79
N TYR A 164 3.63 -13.28 -2.58
CA TYR A 164 4.21 -12.23 -1.76
C TYR A 164 5.75 -12.33 -1.73
N PRO A 165 6.49 -11.20 -1.81
CA PRO A 165 5.98 -9.88 -2.18
C PRO A 165 5.58 -9.84 -3.66
N LEU A 166 4.62 -8.98 -4.00
CA LEU A 166 4.20 -8.78 -5.39
C LEU A 166 5.33 -8.08 -6.17
N LYS A 167 6.11 -8.85 -6.91
CA LYS A 167 7.23 -8.35 -7.75
C LYS A 167 6.71 -7.97 -9.13
N VAL A 168 6.04 -6.83 -9.21
CA VAL A 168 5.46 -6.31 -10.46
C VAL A 168 5.97 -4.89 -10.74
N ARG A 169 6.01 -4.54 -12.02
CA ARG A 169 6.26 -3.17 -12.48
C ARG A 169 5.12 -2.75 -13.39
N ILE A 170 4.35 -1.77 -12.96
CA ILE A 170 3.28 -1.16 -13.73
C ILE A 170 3.92 -0.40 -14.90
N PRO A 171 3.44 -0.58 -16.15
CA PRO A 171 3.93 0.18 -17.31
C PRO A 171 3.74 1.68 -17.12
N GLU A 172 4.78 2.46 -17.40
CA GLU A 172 4.81 3.92 -17.22
C GLU A 172 4.20 4.66 -18.42
N ASP A 173 4.14 4.02 -19.58
CA ASP A 173 3.56 4.51 -20.83
C ASP A 173 2.04 4.37 -20.84
N MET A 174 1.37 5.10 -19.95
CA MET A 174 -0.08 5.23 -19.99
C MET A 174 -0.49 6.49 -20.75
N HIS A 175 -0.91 6.30 -22.01
CA HIS A 175 -1.59 7.35 -22.77
C HIS A 175 -3.06 7.38 -22.36
N MET A 176 -3.41 8.29 -21.45
CA MET A 176 -4.81 8.60 -21.15
C MET A 176 -5.42 9.19 -22.43
N ALA A 177 -6.28 8.43 -23.12
CA ALA A 177 -6.96 8.97 -24.30
C ALA A 177 -7.82 10.19 -23.87
N GLU A 178 -7.73 11.27 -24.66
CA GLU A 178 -8.47 12.53 -24.47
C GLU A 178 -9.98 12.35 -24.34
#